data_AF-A0A537W8Y1-F1
#
_entry.id   AF-A0A537W8Y1-F1
#
_cell.length_a   1.000
_cell.length_b   1.000
_cell.length_c   1.000
_cell.angle_alpha   90.00
_cell.angle_beta   90.00
_cell.angle_gamma   90.00
#
_symmetry.space_group_name_H-M   'P 1'
#
loop_
_entity.id
_entity.type
_entity.pdbx_description
1 polymer ?
#
loop_
_entity_poly.entity_id
_entity_poly.type
_entity_poly.pdbx_seq_one_letter_code
_entity_poly.pdbx_strand_id
1 'polypeptide(L)'
;MDRGDLEQLLGRGLSLAEIGRRVGLHEATVGYWVKKHGLEAANRAKHAAKGPLTRAELEPLVQAGLSSAQIAETVGRSKTTVRHWLREFGLKTQWTNRREASGENRPRLLLRCAQHGLTPFSRRSSGGYRCNKCRAEAVSRRRRKVKQLLVQGAGGACKLCGYDRCMAALEFHHLVPAEKRFSLSHRGVTRSLAAARAEAARCVLLCANCHAEVEAGVATVVRPDRPRVQ
;
A
#
# COMPACT_ATOMS: atom_id res chain seq x y z
N MET A 1 56.26 -16.17 12.86
CA MET A 1 55.13 -17.12 12.81
C MET A 1 55.49 -18.20 11.82
N ASP A 2 55.31 -19.46 12.20
CA ASP A 2 55.57 -20.57 11.30
C ASP A 2 54.54 -20.61 10.16
N ARG A 3 54.93 -21.14 9.01
CA ARG A 3 54.09 -21.21 7.81
C ARG A 3 52.86 -22.09 8.05
N GLY A 4 53.01 -23.21 8.78
CA GLY A 4 51.94 -24.17 9.03
C GLY A 4 50.82 -23.61 9.92
N ASP A 5 51.18 -22.87 10.97
CA ASP A 5 50.21 -22.20 11.85
C ASP A 5 49.38 -21.16 11.08
N LEU A 6 50.05 -20.37 10.24
CA LEU A 6 49.41 -19.33 9.45
C LEU A 6 48.48 -19.91 8.38
N GLU A 7 48.88 -21.01 7.75
CA GLU A 7 48.06 -21.74 6.77
C GLU A 7 46.81 -22.36 7.42
N GLN A 8 46.94 -22.95 8.61
CA GLN A 8 45.80 -23.48 9.36
C GLN A 8 44.82 -22.37 9.77
N LEU A 9 45.33 -21.22 10.22
CA LEU A 9 44.50 -20.08 10.63
C LEU A 9 43.78 -19.46 9.43
N LEU A 10 44.45 -19.33 8.29
CA LEU A 10 43.84 -18.87 7.03
C LEU A 10 42.82 -19.86 6.48
N GLY A 11 43.09 -21.17 6.56
CA GLY A 11 42.17 -22.24 6.14
C GLY A 11 40.88 -22.29 6.97
N ARG A 12 40.91 -21.82 8.23
CA ARG A 12 39.72 -21.62 9.07
C ARG A 12 38.91 -20.36 8.71
N GLY A 13 39.32 -19.60 7.69
CA GLY A 13 38.61 -18.42 7.19
C GLY A 13 38.81 -17.13 8.00
N LEU A 14 39.74 -17.13 8.97
CA LEU A 14 40.03 -15.97 9.82
C LEU A 14 40.63 -14.83 8.99
N SER A 15 40.21 -13.60 9.30
CA SER A 15 40.79 -12.38 8.73
C SER A 15 42.17 -12.08 9.32
N LEU A 16 42.99 -11.29 8.62
CA LEU A 16 44.32 -10.88 9.10
C LEU A 16 44.24 -10.14 10.45
N ALA A 17 43.16 -9.38 10.68
CA ALA A 17 42.87 -8.70 11.93
C ALA A 17 42.57 -9.67 13.09
N GLU A 18 41.80 -10.73 12.84
CA GLU A 18 41.49 -11.76 13.83
C GLU A 18 42.72 -12.61 14.17
N ILE A 19 43.51 -12.96 13.16
CA ILE A 19 44.80 -13.64 13.35
C ILE A 19 45.72 -12.77 14.20
N GLY A 20 45.80 -11.47 13.88
CA GLY A 20 46.59 -10.50 14.65
C GLY A 20 46.18 -10.44 16.12
N ARG A 21 44.88 -10.31 16.42
CA ARG A 21 44.36 -10.34 17.79
C ARG A 21 44.70 -11.64 18.53
N ARG A 22 44.64 -12.78 17.84
CA ARG A 22 44.86 -14.10 18.44
C ARG A 22 46.33 -14.36 18.79
N VAL A 23 47.24 -13.79 18.01
CA VAL A 23 48.69 -13.98 18.18
C VAL A 23 49.39 -12.78 18.82
N GLY A 24 48.63 -11.76 19.24
CA GLY A 24 49.18 -10.54 19.84
C GLY A 24 49.99 -9.67 18.86
N LEU A 25 49.74 -9.78 17.55
CA LEU A 25 50.43 -9.03 16.51
C LEU A 25 49.50 -8.05 15.79
N HIS A 26 50.05 -6.95 15.30
CA HIS A 26 49.31 -6.05 14.42
C HIS A 26 48.99 -6.74 13.08
N GLU A 27 47.82 -6.45 12.50
CA GLU A 27 47.36 -7.05 11.24
C GLU A 27 48.34 -6.86 10.07
N ALA A 28 49.06 -5.73 10.07
CA ALA A 28 50.12 -5.45 9.09
C ALA A 28 51.31 -6.43 9.22
N THR A 29 51.67 -6.81 10.44
CA THR A 29 52.72 -7.81 10.71
C THR A 29 52.27 -9.19 10.25
N VAL A 30 51.01 -9.56 10.48
CA VAL A 30 50.44 -10.81 9.94
C VAL A 30 50.45 -10.77 8.41
N GLY A 31 50.07 -9.67 7.79
CA GLY A 31 50.13 -9.47 6.35
C GLY A 31 51.54 -9.61 5.76
N TYR A 32 52.56 -9.12 6.47
CA TYR A 32 53.96 -9.34 6.12
C TYR A 32 54.33 -10.83 6.10
N TRP A 33 53.94 -11.60 7.12
CA TRP A 33 54.20 -13.04 7.18
C TRP A 33 53.44 -13.83 6.11
N VAL A 34 52.20 -13.46 5.82
CA VAL A 34 51.40 -14.03 4.72
C VAL A 34 52.10 -13.82 3.37
N LYS A 35 52.61 -12.61 3.12
CA LYS A 35 53.38 -12.29 1.91
C LYS A 35 54.72 -13.02 1.88
N LYS A 36 55.44 -13.08 3.00
CA LYS A 36 56.75 -13.73 3.13
C LYS A 36 56.68 -15.24 2.87
N HIS A 37 55.59 -15.88 3.29
CA HIS A 37 55.36 -17.32 3.12
C HIS A 37 54.58 -17.68 1.85
N GLY A 38 54.23 -16.71 1.00
CA GLY A 38 53.51 -16.92 -0.25
C GLY A 38 52.06 -17.41 -0.08
N LEU A 39 51.45 -17.17 1.08
CA LEU A 39 50.09 -17.61 1.39
C LEU A 39 49.07 -16.58 0.89
N GLU A 40 47.89 -17.04 0.47
CA GLU A 40 46.79 -16.15 0.08
C GLU A 40 45.80 -15.95 1.24
N ALA A 41 45.43 -14.70 1.50
CA ALA A 41 44.44 -14.41 2.52
C ALA A 41 43.04 -14.80 2.03
N ALA A 42 42.32 -15.63 2.80
CA ALA A 42 40.97 -16.13 2.49
C ALA A 42 39.93 -15.04 2.17
N ASN A 43 40.18 -13.79 2.56
CA ASN A 43 39.25 -12.67 2.35
C ASN A 43 39.63 -11.76 1.17
N ARG A 44 40.68 -12.05 0.39
CA ARG A 44 41.11 -11.20 -0.76
C ARG A 44 39.99 -11.05 -1.80
N ALA A 45 39.22 -12.11 -2.08
CA ALA A 45 38.08 -12.07 -2.99
C ALA A 45 36.91 -11.19 -2.50
N LYS A 46 36.72 -11.07 -1.17
CA LYS A 46 35.67 -10.21 -0.58
C LYS A 46 35.97 -8.72 -0.75
N HIS A 47 37.25 -8.36 -0.93
CA HIS A 47 37.71 -6.98 -1.14
C HIS A 47 38.13 -6.70 -2.59
N ALA A 48 37.83 -7.60 -3.54
CA ALA A 48 38.05 -7.34 -4.95
C ALA A 48 37.27 -6.08 -5.37
N ALA A 49 37.95 -5.17 -6.07
CA ALA A 49 37.35 -3.93 -6.56
C ALA A 49 36.30 -4.25 -7.62
N LYS A 50 35.07 -4.47 -7.17
CA LYS A 50 33.93 -4.59 -8.07
C LYS A 50 33.72 -3.19 -8.68
N GLY A 51 33.85 -3.03 -10.00
CA GLY A 51 33.88 -1.75 -10.74
C GLY A 51 32.68 -0.80 -10.50
N PRO A 52 32.70 0.39 -11.14
CA PRO A 52 31.65 1.41 -10.96
C PRO A 52 30.28 0.89 -11.40
N LEU A 53 29.23 1.35 -10.71
CA LEU A 53 27.86 1.10 -11.17
C LEU A 53 27.51 2.12 -12.25
N THR A 54 26.79 1.68 -13.26
CA THR A 54 26.34 2.53 -14.36
C THR A 54 24.93 3.05 -14.12
N ARG A 55 24.60 4.17 -14.76
CA ARG A 55 23.23 4.70 -14.75
C ARG A 55 22.22 3.69 -15.33
N ALA A 56 22.60 2.99 -16.40
CA ALA A 56 21.76 2.00 -17.08
C ALA A 56 21.37 0.81 -16.18
N GLU A 57 22.20 0.44 -15.21
CA GLU A 57 21.89 -0.60 -14.23
C GLU A 57 20.94 -0.11 -13.13
N LEU A 58 21.06 1.16 -12.72
CA LEU A 58 20.33 1.71 -11.57
C LEU A 58 18.97 2.30 -11.94
N GLU A 59 18.86 2.95 -13.10
CA GLU A 59 17.66 3.68 -13.51
C GLU A 59 16.42 2.78 -13.64
N PRO A 60 16.47 1.60 -14.29
CA PRO A 60 15.32 0.68 -14.36
C PRO A 60 14.85 0.21 -12.98
N LEU A 61 15.78 -0.05 -12.06
CA LEU A 61 15.46 -0.50 -10.69
C LEU A 61 14.77 0.60 -9.88
N VAL A 62 15.20 1.85 -10.06
CA VAL A 62 14.55 3.02 -9.46
C VAL A 62 13.15 3.23 -10.03
N GLN A 63 12.98 3.07 -11.35
CA GLN A 63 11.68 3.20 -12.02
C GLN A 63 10.70 2.09 -11.61
N ALA A 64 11.19 0.86 -11.45
CA ALA A 64 10.42 -0.25 -10.89
C ALA A 64 9.95 0.04 -9.45
N GLY A 65 10.67 0.92 -8.73
CA GLY A 65 10.30 1.42 -7.41
C GLY A 65 10.97 0.68 -6.27
N LEU A 66 12.11 0.03 -6.55
CA LEU A 66 12.89 -0.64 -5.52
C LEU A 66 13.46 0.38 -4.53
N SER A 67 13.54 -0.04 -3.28
CA SER A 67 14.28 0.70 -2.24
C SER A 67 15.79 0.59 -2.47
N SER A 68 16.57 1.50 -1.88
CA SER A 68 18.03 1.42 -1.91
C SER A 68 18.58 0.12 -1.33
N ALA A 69 17.82 -0.54 -0.44
CA ALA A 69 18.15 -1.85 0.10
C ALA A 69 17.98 -2.96 -0.94
N GLN A 70 16.84 -2.97 -1.64
CA GLN A 70 16.57 -3.95 -2.69
C GLN A 70 17.50 -3.76 -3.89
N ILE A 71 17.75 -2.52 -4.30
CA ILE A 71 18.72 -2.22 -5.37
C ILE A 71 20.09 -2.78 -5.01
N ALA A 72 20.54 -2.60 -3.76
CA ALA A 72 21.82 -3.11 -3.27
C ALA A 72 21.92 -4.64 -3.35
N GLU A 73 20.85 -5.34 -2.99
CA GLU A 73 20.75 -6.79 -3.13
C GLU A 73 20.79 -7.21 -4.60
N THR A 74 20.01 -6.56 -5.47
CA THR A 74 19.96 -6.85 -6.91
C THR A 74 21.32 -6.66 -7.59
N VAL A 75 22.06 -5.58 -7.27
CA VAL A 75 23.37 -5.31 -7.88
C VAL A 75 24.54 -5.98 -7.12
N GLY A 76 24.25 -6.72 -6.05
CA GLY A 76 25.26 -7.37 -5.21
C GLY A 76 26.25 -6.41 -4.54
N ARG A 77 25.79 -5.20 -4.17
CA ARG A 77 26.59 -4.12 -3.56
C ARG A 77 26.07 -3.72 -2.18
N SER A 78 26.84 -2.88 -1.49
CA SER A 78 26.37 -2.28 -0.24
C SER A 78 25.33 -1.17 -0.49
N LYS A 79 24.42 -0.97 0.47
CA LYS A 79 23.45 0.15 0.44
C LYS A 79 24.12 1.52 0.37
N THR A 80 25.34 1.64 0.87
CA THR A 80 26.11 2.89 0.87
C THR A 80 26.69 3.16 -0.53
N THR A 81 27.23 2.12 -1.18
CA THR A 81 27.71 2.20 -2.57
C THR A 81 26.57 2.58 -3.52
N VAL A 82 25.41 1.94 -3.40
CA VAL A 82 24.24 2.28 -4.21
C VAL A 82 23.80 3.73 -3.97
N ARG A 83 23.72 4.18 -2.72
CA ARG A 83 23.37 5.59 -2.42
C ARG A 83 24.33 6.60 -3.03
N HIS A 84 25.63 6.29 -3.03
CA HIS A 84 26.64 7.15 -3.66
C HIS A 84 26.36 7.31 -5.17
N TRP A 85 26.23 6.21 -5.91
CA TRP A 85 25.97 6.26 -7.35
C TRP A 85 24.59 6.81 -7.72
N LEU A 86 23.56 6.56 -6.90
CA LEU A 86 22.25 7.21 -7.08
C LEU A 86 22.36 8.73 -6.98
N ARG A 87 23.17 9.25 -6.05
CA ARG A 87 23.41 10.69 -5.91
C ARG A 87 24.18 11.24 -7.11
N GLU A 88 25.24 10.55 -7.53
CA GLU A 88 26.07 10.94 -8.68
C GLU A 88 25.25 11.08 -9.97
N PHE A 89 24.34 10.14 -10.21
CA PHE A 89 23.46 10.16 -11.38
C PHE A 89 22.17 10.99 -11.19
N GLY A 90 21.99 11.66 -10.04
CA GLY A 90 20.78 12.41 -9.73
C GLY A 90 19.51 11.56 -9.61
N LEU A 91 19.64 10.25 -9.41
CA LEU A 91 18.53 9.32 -9.29
C LEU A 91 18.00 9.28 -7.86
N LYS A 92 16.68 9.45 -7.69
CA LYS A 92 16.02 9.37 -6.39
C LYS A 92 15.04 8.21 -6.33
N THR A 93 15.12 7.42 -5.26
CA THR A 93 14.12 6.37 -5.00
C THR A 93 12.75 7.00 -4.75
N GLN A 94 11.69 6.23 -5.02
CA GLN A 94 10.31 6.68 -4.77
C GLN A 94 10.07 7.06 -3.32
N TRP A 95 10.73 6.39 -2.37
CA TRP A 95 10.64 6.71 -0.95
C TRP A 95 11.28 8.08 -0.65
N THR A 96 12.46 8.36 -1.21
CA THR A 96 13.13 9.67 -1.07
C THR A 96 12.26 10.78 -1.66
N ASN A 97 11.77 10.62 -2.90
CA ASN A 97 10.88 11.58 -3.55
C ASN A 97 9.60 11.82 -2.73
N ARG A 98 9.00 10.75 -2.18
CA ARG A 98 7.82 10.86 -1.33
C ARG A 98 8.12 11.64 -0.05
N ARG A 99 9.25 11.39 0.60
CA ARG A 99 9.65 12.07 1.84
C ARG A 99 9.87 13.56 1.62
N GLU A 100 10.61 13.92 0.57
CA GLU A 100 10.85 15.33 0.20
C GLU A 100 9.54 16.04 -0.13
N ALA A 101 8.74 15.50 -1.05
CA ALA A 101 7.47 16.10 -1.44
C ALA A 101 6.50 16.25 -0.25
N SER A 102 6.54 15.30 0.71
CA SER A 102 5.69 15.37 1.91
C SER A 102 6.13 16.47 2.88
N GLY A 103 7.41 16.85 2.89
CA GLY A 103 7.96 17.91 3.74
C GLY A 103 7.41 19.29 3.40
N GLU A 104 7.05 19.52 2.15
CA GLU A 104 6.49 20.80 1.67
C GLU A 104 5.04 21.05 2.14
N ASN A 105 4.40 20.09 2.80
CA ASN A 105 3.06 20.21 3.38
C ASN A 105 1.95 20.68 2.42
N ARG A 106 2.15 20.55 1.10
CA ARG A 106 1.17 20.94 0.08
C ARG A 106 -0.14 20.16 0.23
N PRO A 107 -1.32 20.76 -0.06
CA PRO A 107 -2.59 20.05 0.07
C PRO A 107 -2.72 18.87 -0.90
N ARG A 108 -2.03 18.94 -2.05
CA ARG A 108 -2.02 17.92 -3.09
C ARG A 108 -0.62 17.72 -3.66
N LEU A 109 -0.28 16.47 -3.95
CA LEU A 109 1.00 16.06 -4.56
C LEU A 109 0.77 14.96 -5.60
N LEU A 110 1.65 14.87 -6.59
CA LEU A 110 1.75 13.70 -7.47
C LEU A 110 2.75 12.71 -6.86
N LEU A 111 2.27 11.53 -6.47
CA LEU A 111 3.08 10.47 -5.88
C LEU A 111 2.72 9.14 -6.51
N ARG A 112 3.64 8.16 -6.42
CA ARG A 112 3.33 6.79 -6.86
C ARG A 112 2.58 6.04 -5.76
N CYS A 113 1.46 5.45 -6.13
CA CYS A 113 0.68 4.48 -5.37
C CYS A 113 1.08 3.08 -5.80
N ALA A 114 1.21 2.14 -4.85
CA ALA A 114 1.50 0.74 -5.15
C ALA A 114 0.41 0.08 -6.03
N GLN A 115 -0.84 0.55 -5.94
CA GLN A 115 -1.99 -0.02 -6.65
C GLN A 115 -2.34 0.73 -7.93
N HIS A 116 -2.03 2.03 -8.02
CA HIS A 116 -2.52 2.90 -9.09
C HIS A 116 -1.42 3.63 -9.87
N GLY A 117 -0.15 3.32 -9.61
CA GLY A 117 0.97 4.03 -10.22
C GLY A 117 0.99 5.51 -9.83
N LEU A 118 1.42 6.39 -10.75
CA LEU A 118 1.48 7.83 -10.50
C LEU A 118 0.07 8.44 -10.46
N THR A 119 -0.29 9.08 -9.35
CA THR A 119 -1.63 9.63 -9.14
C THR A 119 -1.59 10.81 -8.17
N PRO A 120 -2.60 11.69 -8.17
CA PRO A 120 -2.77 12.69 -7.12
C PRO A 120 -3.01 12.06 -5.75
N PHE A 121 -2.31 12.57 -4.76
CA PHE A 121 -2.49 12.29 -3.35
C PHE A 121 -2.95 13.57 -2.66
N SER A 122 -3.88 13.44 -1.72
CA SER A 122 -4.31 14.54 -0.86
C SER A 122 -3.81 14.35 0.55
N ARG A 123 -3.41 15.45 1.20
CA ARG A 123 -3.03 15.44 2.61
C ARG A 123 -4.23 15.12 3.49
N ARG A 124 -4.03 14.31 4.54
CA ARG A 124 -5.06 14.04 5.55
C ARG A 124 -4.97 15.03 6.71
N SER A 125 -6.08 15.23 7.41
CA SER A 125 -6.11 16.00 8.66
C SER A 125 -5.19 15.40 9.73
N SER A 126 -5.18 14.07 9.86
CA SER A 126 -4.31 13.32 10.77
C SER A 126 -2.85 13.23 10.33
N GLY A 127 -2.47 13.92 9.25
CA GLY A 127 -1.13 13.86 8.68
C GLY A 127 -0.92 12.75 7.64
N GLY A 128 0.15 12.95 6.87
CA GLY A 128 0.50 12.14 5.71
C GLY A 128 -0.46 12.32 4.54
N TYR A 129 -0.19 11.54 3.48
CA TYR A 129 -0.87 11.65 2.20
C TYR A 129 -1.63 10.37 1.85
N ARG A 130 -2.78 10.52 1.19
CA ARG A 130 -3.59 9.41 0.71
C ARG A 130 -3.85 9.56 -0.78
N CYS A 131 -3.59 8.48 -1.52
CA CYS A 131 -3.95 8.37 -2.93
C CYS A 131 -5.46 8.63 -3.13
N ASN A 132 -5.79 9.52 -4.06
CA ASN A 132 -7.18 9.90 -4.33
C ASN A 132 -7.99 8.72 -4.90
N LYS A 133 -7.38 7.90 -5.78
CA LYS A 133 -8.03 6.69 -6.32
C LYS A 133 -8.32 5.66 -5.21
N CYS A 134 -7.33 5.33 -4.37
CA CYS A 134 -7.55 4.47 -3.19
C CYS A 134 -8.60 5.02 -2.21
N ARG A 135 -8.77 6.34 -2.11
CA ARG A 135 -9.81 6.96 -1.28
C ARG A 135 -11.18 6.76 -1.92
N ALA A 136 -11.31 7.02 -3.22
CA ALA A 136 -12.57 6.83 -3.96
C ALA A 136 -13.03 5.36 -3.92
N GLU A 137 -12.12 4.42 -4.12
CA GLU A 137 -12.41 2.98 -4.02
C GLU A 137 -12.89 2.56 -2.62
N ALA A 138 -12.26 3.07 -1.56
CA ALA A 138 -12.68 2.79 -0.19
C ALA A 138 -14.09 3.32 0.07
N VAL A 139 -14.41 4.53 -0.44
CA VAL A 139 -15.77 5.09 -0.37
C VAL A 139 -16.77 4.21 -1.12
N SER A 140 -16.45 3.81 -2.36
CA SER A 140 -17.31 2.92 -3.16
C SER A 140 -17.55 1.58 -2.46
N ARG A 141 -16.50 0.97 -1.88
CA ARG A 141 -16.60 -0.27 -1.09
C ARG A 141 -17.51 -0.11 0.12
N ARG A 142 -17.34 0.99 0.87
CA ARG A 142 -18.20 1.31 2.03
C ARG A 142 -19.67 1.47 1.61
N ARG A 143 -19.93 2.21 0.52
CA ARG A 143 -21.29 2.43 0.00
C ARG A 143 -21.96 1.11 -0.39
N ARG A 144 -21.26 0.22 -1.11
CA ARG A 144 -21.77 -1.12 -1.46
C ARG A 144 -22.10 -1.93 -0.21
N LYS A 145 -21.22 -1.94 0.79
CA LYS A 145 -21.45 -2.67 2.05
C LYS A 145 -22.66 -2.12 2.82
N VAL A 146 -22.81 -0.79 2.89
CA VAL A 146 -23.98 -0.17 3.53
C VAL A 146 -25.26 -0.51 2.77
N LYS A 147 -25.28 -0.36 1.43
CA LYS A 147 -26.45 -0.73 0.61
C LYS A 147 -26.86 -2.18 0.84
N GLN A 148 -25.90 -3.11 0.83
CA GLN A 148 -26.14 -4.52 1.12
C GLN A 148 -26.84 -4.72 2.47
N LEU A 149 -26.33 -4.10 3.54
CA LEU A 149 -26.90 -4.24 4.88
C LEU A 149 -28.32 -3.68 4.98
N LEU A 150 -28.60 -2.56 4.32
CA LEU A 150 -29.93 -1.96 4.30
C LEU A 150 -30.91 -2.83 3.51
N VAL A 151 -30.52 -3.30 2.32
CA VAL A 151 -31.34 -4.17 1.47
C VAL A 151 -31.69 -5.46 2.21
N GLN A 152 -30.70 -6.11 2.84
CA GLN A 152 -30.93 -7.31 3.65
C GLN A 152 -31.88 -7.03 4.82
N GLY A 153 -31.70 -5.90 5.53
CA GLY A 153 -32.60 -5.50 6.62
C GLY A 153 -34.03 -5.17 6.17
N ALA A 154 -34.25 -4.85 4.89
CA ALA A 154 -35.56 -4.60 4.31
C ALA A 154 -36.19 -5.85 3.65
N GLY A 155 -35.54 -7.02 3.77
CA GLY A 155 -36.04 -8.30 3.26
C GLY A 155 -35.47 -8.72 1.91
N GLY A 156 -34.45 -8.04 1.38
CA GLY A 156 -33.65 -8.51 0.25
C GLY A 156 -34.28 -8.40 -1.15
N ALA A 157 -35.59 -8.19 -1.24
CA ALA A 157 -36.35 -8.21 -2.48
C ALA A 157 -37.29 -7.00 -2.62
N CYS A 158 -37.67 -6.70 -3.86
CA CYS A 158 -38.72 -5.72 -4.17
C CYS A 158 -40.03 -6.11 -3.49
N LYS A 159 -40.67 -5.18 -2.78
CA LYS A 159 -41.95 -5.42 -2.10
C LYS A 159 -43.16 -5.50 -3.03
N LEU A 160 -43.04 -5.02 -4.27
CA LEU A 160 -44.11 -5.11 -5.26
C LEU A 160 -44.02 -6.39 -6.10
N CYS A 161 -42.86 -6.65 -6.72
CA CYS A 161 -42.71 -7.75 -7.68
C CYS A 161 -41.79 -8.89 -7.22
N GLY A 162 -41.21 -8.83 -6.03
CA GLY A 162 -40.32 -9.87 -5.51
C GLY A 162 -38.91 -9.92 -6.12
N TYR A 163 -38.55 -9.01 -7.03
CA TYR A 163 -37.21 -9.00 -7.64
C TYR A 163 -36.08 -8.92 -6.60
N ASP A 164 -35.12 -9.86 -6.67
CA ASP A 164 -33.98 -9.96 -5.76
C ASP A 164 -32.63 -10.26 -6.47
N ARG A 165 -32.65 -10.44 -7.79
CA ARG A 165 -31.49 -10.90 -8.58
C ARG A 165 -30.29 -9.95 -8.59
N CYS A 166 -30.54 -8.64 -8.52
CA CYS A 166 -29.48 -7.62 -8.55
C CYS A 166 -29.70 -6.55 -7.49
N MET A 167 -28.88 -6.56 -6.45
CA MET A 167 -28.89 -5.54 -5.39
C MET A 167 -28.70 -4.12 -5.93
N ALA A 168 -27.97 -3.94 -7.04
CA ALA A 168 -27.76 -2.62 -7.61
C ALA A 168 -29.08 -2.00 -8.12
N ALA A 169 -30.01 -2.82 -8.62
CA ALA A 169 -31.31 -2.42 -9.15
C ALA A 169 -32.38 -2.22 -8.06
N LEU A 170 -32.06 -2.43 -6.78
CA LEU A 170 -32.97 -2.19 -5.66
C LEU A 170 -32.79 -0.78 -5.09
N GLU A 171 -33.91 -0.11 -4.82
CA GLU A 171 -34.01 1.29 -4.43
C GLU A 171 -34.97 1.47 -3.24
N PHE A 172 -34.66 2.45 -2.40
CA PHE A 172 -35.50 2.80 -1.24
C PHE A 172 -36.43 3.95 -1.63
N HIS A 173 -37.71 3.64 -1.78
CA HIS A 173 -38.77 4.60 -2.06
C HIS A 173 -39.35 5.16 -0.76
N HIS A 174 -39.50 6.49 -0.68
CA HIS A 174 -40.12 7.16 0.46
C HIS A 174 -41.61 7.35 0.21
N LEU A 175 -42.46 6.72 1.04
CA LEU A 175 -43.92 6.84 0.92
C LEU A 175 -44.46 8.23 1.24
N VAL A 176 -43.78 8.94 2.15
CA VAL A 176 -44.11 10.32 2.51
C VAL A 176 -42.87 11.17 2.22
N PRO A 177 -42.81 11.88 1.08
CA PRO A 177 -41.65 12.68 0.70
C PRO A 177 -41.25 13.71 1.78
N ALA A 178 -42.21 14.22 2.55
CA ALA A 178 -41.99 15.17 3.64
C ALA A 178 -41.24 14.57 4.85
N GLU A 179 -41.24 13.24 5.03
CA GLU A 179 -40.53 12.57 6.14
C GLU A 179 -39.05 12.29 5.85
N LYS A 180 -38.63 12.53 4.60
CA LYS A 180 -37.27 12.31 4.11
C LYS A 180 -36.30 13.26 4.80
N ARG A 181 -35.38 12.70 5.58
CA ARG A 181 -34.30 13.49 6.20
C ARG A 181 -33.10 13.61 5.27
N PHE A 182 -32.87 12.59 4.45
CA PHE A 182 -31.82 12.58 3.43
C PHE A 182 -32.06 11.44 2.43
N SER A 183 -31.48 11.52 1.23
CA SER A 183 -31.58 10.43 0.26
C SER A 183 -30.65 9.27 0.61
N LEU A 184 -31.17 8.04 0.55
CA LEU A 184 -30.38 6.80 0.59
C LEU A 184 -29.80 6.43 -0.79
N SER A 185 -30.04 7.28 -1.80
CA SER A 185 -29.80 7.02 -3.23
C SER A 185 -28.32 6.95 -3.63
N HIS A 186 -28.09 6.66 -4.92
CA HIS A 186 -26.84 6.35 -5.63
C HIS A 186 -25.55 7.09 -5.20
N ARG A 187 -25.66 8.30 -4.63
CA ARG A 187 -24.52 9.07 -4.09
C ARG A 187 -24.04 8.60 -2.70
N GLY A 188 -24.71 7.62 -2.10
CA GLY A 188 -24.31 6.90 -0.90
C GLY A 188 -24.50 7.67 0.39
N VAL A 189 -24.71 6.93 1.48
CA VAL A 189 -24.92 7.50 2.81
C VAL A 189 -23.57 7.94 3.39
N THR A 190 -23.36 9.26 3.51
CA THR A 190 -22.20 9.84 4.24
C THR A 190 -22.39 9.82 5.76
N ARG A 191 -23.53 9.30 6.23
CA ARG A 191 -23.92 9.21 7.64
C ARG A 191 -23.56 7.85 8.24
N SER A 192 -23.70 7.74 9.57
CA SER A 192 -23.52 6.49 10.28
C SER A 192 -24.47 5.40 9.77
N LEU A 193 -24.08 4.14 9.93
CA LEU A 193 -24.94 3.01 9.56
C LEU A 193 -26.27 3.04 10.35
N ALA A 194 -26.24 3.50 11.60
CA ALA A 194 -27.45 3.67 12.42
C ALA A 194 -28.43 4.68 11.82
N ALA A 195 -27.95 5.85 11.39
CA ALA A 195 -28.78 6.83 10.71
C ALA A 195 -29.33 6.28 9.39
N ALA A 196 -28.50 5.58 8.62
CA ALA A 196 -28.91 4.94 7.37
C ALA A 196 -30.04 3.92 7.59
N ARG A 197 -29.95 3.10 8.65
CA ARG A 197 -30.98 2.14 9.04
C ARG A 197 -32.27 2.83 9.47
N ALA A 198 -32.18 3.89 10.27
CA ALA A 198 -33.35 4.65 10.72
C ALA A 198 -34.13 5.27 9.56
N GLU A 199 -33.42 5.79 8.56
CA GLU A 199 -34.03 6.31 7.33
C GLU A 199 -34.63 5.17 6.47
N ALA A 200 -33.91 4.06 6.31
CA ALA A 200 -34.38 2.92 5.52
C ALA A 200 -35.66 2.30 6.10
N ALA A 201 -35.85 2.34 7.41
CA ALA A 201 -37.08 1.90 8.07
C ALA A 201 -38.33 2.74 7.71
N ARG A 202 -38.14 3.92 7.11
CA ARG A 202 -39.22 4.78 6.58
C ARG A 202 -39.49 4.56 5.09
N CYS A 203 -38.65 3.78 4.45
CA CYS A 203 -38.74 3.53 3.02
C CYS A 203 -39.33 2.14 2.75
N VAL A 204 -39.80 1.94 1.53
CA VAL A 204 -40.11 0.62 0.98
C VAL A 204 -39.05 0.26 -0.05
N LEU A 205 -38.58 -0.98 -0.02
CA LEU A 205 -37.59 -1.48 -0.96
C LEU A 205 -38.27 -1.93 -2.26
N LEU A 206 -37.94 -1.29 -3.37
CA LEU A 206 -38.49 -1.58 -4.71
C LEU A 206 -37.37 -1.84 -5.71
N CYS A 207 -37.63 -2.57 -6.80
CA CYS A 207 -36.72 -2.57 -7.94
C CYS A 207 -36.87 -1.28 -8.76
N ALA A 208 -35.89 -0.96 -9.60
CA ALA A 208 -35.89 0.27 -10.40
C ALA A 208 -37.17 0.47 -11.24
N ASN A 209 -37.73 -0.60 -11.81
CA ASN A 209 -38.97 -0.52 -12.59
C ASN A 209 -40.18 -0.22 -11.70
N CYS A 210 -40.40 -1.01 -10.64
CA CYS A 210 -41.51 -0.77 -9.72
C CYS A 210 -41.38 0.57 -8.98
N HIS A 211 -40.14 1.03 -8.70
CA HIS A 211 -39.90 2.36 -8.18
C HIS A 211 -40.36 3.43 -9.17
N ALA A 212 -40.01 3.32 -10.46
CA ALA A 212 -40.45 4.24 -11.49
C ALA A 212 -41.98 4.21 -11.70
N GLU A 213 -42.60 3.03 -11.66
CA GLU A 213 -44.07 2.88 -11.74
C GLU A 213 -44.78 3.57 -10.57
N VAL A 214 -44.24 3.46 -9.35
CA VAL A 214 -44.80 4.14 -8.18
C VAL A 214 -44.65 5.65 -8.28
N GLU A 215 -43.47 6.15 -8.68
CA GLU A 215 -43.26 7.60 -8.88
C GLU A 215 -44.15 8.16 -10.00
N ALA A 216 -44.45 7.36 -11.02
CA ALA A 216 -45.36 7.71 -12.11
C ALA A 216 -46.85 7.54 -11.77
N GLY A 217 -47.18 7.03 -10.57
CA GLY A 217 -48.56 6.77 -10.15
C GLY A 217 -49.22 5.58 -10.88
N VAL A 218 -48.45 4.77 -11.61
CA VAL A 218 -48.93 3.56 -12.30
C VAL A 218 -49.16 2.42 -11.31
N ALA A 219 -48.31 2.33 -10.28
CA ALA A 219 -48.43 1.37 -9.20
C ALA A 219 -48.55 2.07 -7.85
N THR A 220 -49.21 1.45 -6.88
CA THR A 220 -49.27 1.92 -5.50
C THR A 220 -48.59 0.92 -4.58
N VAL A 221 -47.92 1.43 -3.56
CA VAL A 221 -47.24 0.61 -2.56
C VAL A 221 -47.73 1.00 -1.18
N VAL A 222 -48.19 0.01 -0.43
CA VAL A 222 -48.59 0.18 0.96
C VAL A 222 -47.42 -0.21 1.84
N ARG A 223 -47.22 0.53 2.93
CA ARG A 223 -46.19 0.19 3.92
C ARG A 223 -46.61 -1.14 4.59
N PRO A 224 -45.77 -2.19 4.58
CA PRO A 224 -46.09 -3.36 5.39
C PRO A 224 -46.11 -2.94 6.86
N ASP A 225 -47.13 -3.37 7.60
CA ASP A 225 -47.32 -3.03 9.00
C ASP A 225 -46.04 -3.34 9.78
N ARG A 226 -45.55 -2.33 10.52
CA ARG A 226 -44.47 -2.57 11.47
C ARG A 226 -45.05 -3.47 12.57
N PRO A 227 -44.40 -4.58 12.95
CA PRO A 227 -44.78 -5.26 14.18
C PRO A 227 -44.72 -4.23 15.32
N ARG A 228 -45.84 -4.06 16.03
CA ARG A 228 -45.87 -3.27 17.27
C ARG A 228 -44.84 -3.91 18.19
N VAL A 229 -43.79 -3.15 18.51
CA VAL A 229 -42.91 -3.49 19.63
C VAL A 229 -43.81 -3.38 20.86
N GLN A 230 -44.19 -4.52 21.42
CA GLN A 230 -44.79 -4.60 22.76
C GLN A 230 -43.68 -4.36 23.78
#